data_AF-A0A3M3X065-F1
#
_entry.id   AF-A0A3M3X065-F1
#
_cell.length_a   1.000
_cell.length_b   1.000
_cell.length_c   1.000
_cell.angle_alpha   90.00
_cell.angle_beta   90.00
_cell.angle_gamma   90.00
#
_symmetry.space_group_name_H-M   'P 1'
#
loop_
_entity.id
_entity.type
_entity.pdbx_description
1 polymer ?
#
loop_
_entity_poly.entity_id
_entity_poly.type
_entity_poly.pdbx_seq_one_letter_code
_entity_poly.pdbx_strand_id
1 'polypeptide(L)' 'MSTTARQMKLGAFLMATGHHVAAWRHPDVPADAGLDFKHYRHVAKVAEAAKFDTLFVADSVAAATGDIA' A
#
# COMPACT_ATOMS: atom_id res chain seq x y z
N MET A 1 10.39 7.05 35.79
CA MET A 1 10.64 6.58 34.42
C MET A 1 9.84 5.30 34.19
N SER A 2 9.16 5.16 33.05
CA SER A 2 8.38 3.94 32.76
C SER A 2 9.31 2.73 32.66
N THR A 3 8.94 1.64 33.34
CA THR A 3 9.75 0.41 33.48
C THR A 3 9.54 -0.59 32.33
N THR A 4 8.66 -0.28 31.36
CA THR A 4 8.39 -1.13 30.20
C THR A 4 9.21 -0.70 28.99
N ALA A 5 9.89 -1.67 28.36
CA ALA A 5 10.57 -1.47 27.08
C ALA A 5 9.52 -1.13 26.01
N ARG A 6 9.54 0.11 25.51
CA ARG A 6 8.65 0.55 24.43
C ARG A 6 9.15 0.02 23.09
N GLN A 7 8.24 -0.50 22.28
CA GLN A 7 8.51 -0.83 20.87
C GLN A 7 7.92 0.23 19.95
N MET A 8 8.61 0.54 18.86
CA MET A 8 8.08 1.38 17.78
C MET A 8 6.92 0.66 17.11
N LYS A 9 5.84 1.40 16.82
CA LYS A 9 4.70 0.91 16.06
C LYS A 9 4.87 1.28 14.59
N LEU A 10 4.75 0.30 13.70
CA LEU A 10 4.98 0.47 12.26
C LEU A 10 3.68 0.30 11.49
N GLY A 11 3.34 1.30 10.67
CA GLY A 11 2.20 1.26 9.76
C GLY A 11 2.66 1.21 8.30
N ALA A 12 2.05 0.36 7.49
CA ALA A 12 2.34 0.24 6.07
C ALA A 12 1.29 1.04 5.28
N PHE A 13 1.73 2.10 4.60
CA PHE A 13 0.87 2.86 3.70
C PHE A 13 0.88 2.17 2.33
N LEU A 14 -0.26 1.61 1.95
CA LEU A 14 -0.47 0.96 0.65
C LEU A 14 -1.06 1.96 -0.35
N MET A 15 -0.37 2.13 -1.47
CA MET A 15 -0.84 2.85 -2.65
C MET A 15 -0.80 1.90 -3.85
N ALA A 16 -1.85 1.92 -4.67
CA ALA A 16 -2.08 1.04 -5.82
C ALA A 16 -0.80 0.63 -6.57
N THR A 17 -0.08 1.58 -7.15
CA THR A 17 1.14 1.33 -7.95
C THR A 17 2.42 1.79 -7.24
N GLY A 18 2.30 2.35 -6.04
CA GLY A 18 3.38 3.00 -5.29
C GLY A 18 3.15 4.51 -5.07
N HIS A 19 4.04 5.13 -4.30
CA HIS A 19 3.90 6.54 -3.88
C HIS A 19 4.39 7.55 -4.93
N HIS A 20 5.16 7.10 -5.91
CA HIS A 20 5.59 7.97 -7.00
C HIS A 20 4.44 8.13 -8.00
N VAL A 21 4.14 9.37 -8.42
CA VAL A 21 3.03 9.69 -9.34
C VAL A 21 3.07 8.91 -10.66
N ALA A 22 4.27 8.49 -11.08
CA ALA A 22 4.50 7.73 -12.30
C ALA A 22 4.92 6.27 -12.05
N ALA A 23 4.69 5.72 -10.86
CA ALA A 23 5.16 4.38 -10.49
C ALA A 23 4.63 3.28 -11.42
N TRP A 24 3.41 3.45 -11.93
CA TRP A 24 2.76 2.59 -12.93
C TRP A 24 3.56 2.40 -14.23
N ARG A 25 4.53 3.28 -14.53
CA ARG A 25 5.39 3.20 -15.73
C ARG A 25 6.58 2.27 -15.54
N HIS A 26 6.86 1.83 -14.32
CA HIS A 26 7.98 0.94 -14.05
C HIS A 26 7.63 -0.48 -14.56
N PRO A 27 8.53 -1.16 -15.28
CA PRO A 27 8.22 -2.47 -15.89
C PRO A 27 7.82 -3.55 -14.89
N ASP A 28 8.27 -3.43 -13.63
CA ASP A 28 7.95 -4.37 -12.55
C ASP A 28 6.66 -4.01 -11.78
N VAL A 29 5.98 -2.93 -12.13
CA VAL A 29 4.76 -2.46 -11.45
C VAL A 29 3.56 -2.71 -12.36
N PRO A 30 2.57 -3.51 -11.94
CA PRO A 30 1.34 -3.66 -12.70
C PRO A 30 0.60 -2.33 -12.78
N ALA A 31 0.29 -1.85 -13.99
CA ALA A 31 -0.38 -0.57 -14.19
C ALA A 31 -1.81 -0.56 -13.60
N ASP A 32 -2.45 -1.72 -13.55
CA ASP A 32 -3.80 -1.96 -13.03
C ASP A 32 -3.84 -2.40 -11.55
N ALA A 33 -2.72 -2.34 -10.83
CA ALA A 33 -2.61 -2.81 -9.44
C ALA A 33 -3.64 -2.18 -8.47
N GLY A 34 -4.17 -0.99 -8.81
CA GLY A 34 -5.24 -0.34 -8.06
C GLY A 34 -6.57 -1.08 -8.04
N LEU A 35 -6.82 -1.95 -9.02
CA LEU A 35 -8.06 -2.73 -9.15
C LEU A 35 -7.85 -4.25 -8.92
N ASP A 36 -6.61 -4.70 -8.76
CA ASP A 36 -6.29 -6.11 -8.48
C ASP A 36 -6.26 -6.39 -6.98
N PHE A 37 -7.29 -7.06 -6.47
CA PHE A 37 -7.33 -7.52 -5.07
C PHE A 37 -6.14 -8.43 -4.70
N LYS A 38 -5.62 -9.23 -5.64
CA LYS A 38 -4.48 -10.13 -5.35
C LYS A 38 -3.22 -9.33 -5.03
N HIS A 39 -3.03 -8.18 -5.67
CA HIS A 39 -1.94 -7.24 -5.36
C HIS A 39 -2.02 -6.77 -3.90
N TYR A 40 -3.16 -6.21 -3.48
CA TYR A 40 -3.35 -5.77 -2.08
C TYR A 40 -3.17 -6.90 -1.08
N ARG A 41 -3.70 -8.09 -1.37
CA ARG A 41 -3.52 -9.29 -0.52
C ARG A 41 -2.04 -9.67 -0.40
N HIS A 42 -1.28 -9.58 -1.48
CA HIS A 42 0.15 -9.89 -1.45
C HIS A 42 0.91 -8.89 -0.55
N VAL A 43 0.71 -7.58 -0.75
CA VAL A 43 1.39 -6.54 0.04
C VAL A 43 0.99 -6.63 1.53
N ALA A 44 -0.28 -6.90 1.83
CA ALA A 44 -0.75 -7.13 3.19
C ALA A 44 -0.02 -8.31 3.87
N LYS A 45 0.14 -9.44 3.18
CA LYS A 45 0.88 -10.61 3.70
C LYS A 45 2.36 -10.30 3.93
N VAL A 46 2.98 -9.49 3.08
CA VAL A 46 4.38 -9.07 3.25
C VAL A 46 4.52 -8.20 4.51
N ALA A 47 3.62 -7.23 4.71
CA ALA A 47 3.61 -6.38 5.90
C ALA A 47 3.35 -7.17 7.19
N GLU A 48 2.40 -8.12 7.17
CA GLU A 48 2.11 -9.03 8.29
C GLU A 48 3.33 -9.88 8.66
N ALA A 49 4.01 -10.48 7.68
CA ALA A 49 5.23 -11.25 7.90
C ALA A 49 6.34 -10.39 8.52
N ALA A 50 6.42 -9.11 8.12
CA ALA A 50 7.37 -8.12 8.64
C ALA A 50 6.98 -7.50 10.00
N LYS A 51 5.88 -7.94 10.64
CA LYS A 51 5.40 -7.48 11.95
C LYS A 51 4.95 -6.02 11.99
N PHE A 52 4.48 -5.48 10.88
CA PHE A 52 3.78 -4.20 10.89
C PHE A 52 2.50 -4.31 11.71
N ASP A 53 2.19 -3.27 12.48
CA ASP A 53 1.03 -3.22 13.36
C ASP A 53 -0.25 -2.89 12.60
N THR A 54 -0.14 -2.11 11.52
CA THR A 54 -1.30 -1.62 10.78
C THR A 54 -1.04 -1.52 9.27
N LEU A 55 -2.12 -1.62 8.51
CA LEU A 55 -2.18 -1.21 7.11
C LEU A 55 -2.99 0.08 7.01
N PHE A 56 -2.53 1.03 6.22
CA PHE A 56 -3.24 2.24 5.87
C PHE A 56 -3.48 2.25 4.37
N VAL A 57 -4.75 2.32 3.97
CA VAL A 57 -5.19 2.42 2.58
C VAL A 57 -5.83 3.79 2.41
N ALA A 58 -5.19 4.66 1.65
CA ALA A 58 -5.75 5.98 1.37
C ALA A 58 -6.86 5.87 0.32
N ASP A 59 -7.84 6.75 0.44
CA ASP A 59 -8.96 6.81 -0.49
C ASP A 59 -9.28 8.27 -0.84
N SER A 60 -9.92 8.46 -1.99
CA SER A 60 -10.47 9.72 -2.44
C SER A 60 -11.72 9.44 -3.28
N VAL A 61 -12.76 10.27 -3.14
CA VAL A 61 -14.01 10.16 -3.92
C VAL A 61 -13.88 10.62 -5.38
N ALA A 62 -12.70 10.46 -5.98
CA ALA A 62 -12.45 10.74 -7.38
C ALA A 62 -12.45 9.45 -8.20
N ALA A 63 -13.38 9.33 -9.14
CA ALA A 63 -13.35 8.29 -10.17
C ALA A 63 -12.79 8.88 -11.45
N ALA A 64 -11.80 8.21 -12.06
CA ALA A 64 -11.41 8.54 -13.43
C ALA A 64 -12.62 8.31 -14.34
N THR A 65 -13.09 9.37 -15.01
CA THR A 65 -14.23 9.31 -15.93
C THR A 65 -13.82 9.02 -17.38
N GLY A 66 -12.52 8.83 -17.63
CA GLY A 66 -11.98 8.48 -18.94
C GLY A 66 -11.41 7.06 -18.96
N ASP A 67 -11.08 6.58 -20.15
CA ASP A 67 -10.45 5.28 -20.33
C ASP A 67 -9.11 5.21 -19.57
N ILE A 68 -8.90 4.12 -18.84
CA ILE A 68 -7.61 3.75 -18.28
C ILE A 68 -6.69 3.37 -19.46
N ALA A 69 -5.71 4.23 -19.73
CA ALA A 69 -4.74 4.07 -20.83
C ALA A 69 -3.83 2.86 -20.61
#